data_AF-J5J8H5-F1
#
_entry.id   AF-J5J8H5-F1
#
_cell.length_a   1.000
_cell.length_b   1.000
_cell.length_c   1.000
_cell.angle_alpha   90.00
_cell.angle_beta   90.00
_cell.angle_gamma   90.00
#
_symmetry.space_group_name_H-M   'P 1'
#
loop_
_entity.id
_entity.type
_entity.pdbx_description
1 polymer ?
#
loop_
_entity_poly.entity_id
_entity_poly.type
_entity_poly.pdbx_seq_one_letter_code
_entity_poly.pdbx_strand_id
1 'polypeptide(L)'
;MRDNENESLSTRDDASIMEVEIGATSAAGGGGDVEMEGAGAGEETPYEKGPVEDAEASVIQEEPAAETRPSFIEYLASPVVTLLVGQEAQTVLTAHQALLTKSPYFEQLCQSFIEDGSPRSIELPEEDYNAMGSFLEFLYTGEYFPRKVPGQRVLEHDPTAPGIDDNGDHLLRHARIYTIADKFGMELLKKLASSKIHCINSTARGELAYARYVYAHTAPDDAAVRAPIASFWAARSHALRAEAENEFKSLCLEHPQFGYDVLTRVLDDKLKRERNEKMHPATTSSGRKRSRLSQSSH
;
A
#
# COMPACT_ATOMS: atom_id res chain seq x y z
N MET A 1 -43.88 1.33 -46.02
CA MET A 1 -45.05 1.28 -45.10
C MET A 1 -44.92 -0.05 -44.36
N ARG A 2 -44.37 0.00 -43.14
CA ARG A 2 -45.11 -0.16 -41.85
C ARG A 2 -45.38 -1.64 -41.57
N ASP A 3 -45.12 -2.28 -40.42
CA ASP A 3 -44.57 -2.03 -39.07
C ASP A 3 -44.26 -3.46 -38.54
N ASN A 4 -43.10 -3.80 -37.96
CA ASN A 4 -42.69 -3.78 -36.55
C ASN A 4 -43.68 -4.36 -35.50
N GLU A 5 -43.46 -5.63 -35.08
CA GLU A 5 -43.84 -6.25 -33.79
C GLU A 5 -42.71 -7.28 -33.51
N ASN A 6 -41.72 -7.10 -32.63
CA ASN A 6 -41.67 -6.87 -31.18
C ASN A 6 -42.16 -8.07 -30.34
N GLU A 7 -41.34 -9.12 -30.24
CA GLU A 7 -41.41 -10.10 -29.14
C GLU A 7 -40.22 -9.93 -28.19
N SER A 8 -40.56 -9.37 -27.04
CA SER A 8 -39.77 -9.17 -25.84
C SER A 8 -39.69 -10.45 -25.00
N LEU A 9 -38.47 -10.95 -24.73
CA LEU A 9 -38.21 -11.92 -23.68
C LEU A 9 -37.37 -11.27 -22.58
N SER A 10 -38.07 -10.99 -21.49
CA SER A 10 -37.58 -10.41 -20.24
C SER A 10 -36.58 -11.33 -19.57
N THR A 11 -35.44 -10.75 -19.22
CA THR A 11 -34.44 -11.25 -18.29
C THR A 11 -35.02 -11.41 -16.88
N ARG A 12 -34.63 -12.48 -16.20
CA ARG A 12 -34.70 -12.66 -14.74
C ARG A 12 -33.45 -13.43 -14.33
N ASP A 13 -32.37 -12.71 -14.09
CA ASP A 13 -31.24 -13.21 -13.33
C ASP A 13 -31.41 -12.77 -11.88
N ASP A 14 -31.69 -13.76 -11.03
CA ASP A 14 -31.84 -13.64 -9.59
C ASP A 14 -30.45 -13.93 -8.98
N ALA A 15 -29.63 -12.91 -8.83
CA ALA A 15 -28.35 -12.99 -8.15
C ALA A 15 -28.52 -12.55 -6.70
N SER A 16 -28.70 -13.53 -5.81
CA SER A 16 -28.70 -13.33 -4.36
C SER A 16 -27.32 -12.88 -3.88
N ILE A 17 -27.19 -11.61 -3.52
CA ILE A 17 -26.03 -11.04 -2.84
C ILE A 17 -26.05 -11.49 -1.37
N MET A 18 -25.07 -12.28 -0.95
CA MET A 18 -24.79 -12.53 0.47
C MET A 18 -23.77 -11.50 0.96
N GLU A 19 -24.22 -10.56 1.79
CA GLU A 19 -23.35 -9.67 2.56
C GLU A 19 -22.67 -10.45 3.71
N VAL A 20 -21.36 -10.24 3.90
CA VAL A 20 -20.59 -10.83 5.00
C VAL A 20 -20.12 -9.71 5.93
N GLU A 21 -20.73 -9.64 7.11
CA GLU A 21 -20.26 -8.82 8.24
C GLU A 21 -18.96 -9.39 8.83
N ILE A 22 -17.95 -8.53 9.01
CA ILE A 22 -16.72 -8.86 9.72
C ILE A 22 -16.75 -8.08 11.04
N GLY A 23 -16.94 -8.81 12.14
CA GLY A 23 -17.09 -8.25 13.49
C GLY A 23 -15.84 -7.49 13.97
N ALA A 24 -16.04 -6.25 14.40
CA ALA A 24 -15.06 -5.44 15.11
C ALA A 24 -15.09 -5.76 16.61
N THR A 25 -13.96 -6.17 17.18
CA THR A 25 -13.79 -6.28 18.64
C THR A 25 -13.29 -4.95 19.19
N SER A 26 -14.12 -4.31 20.00
CA SER A 26 -13.85 -3.07 20.74
C SER A 26 -12.98 -3.33 21.97
N ALA A 27 -11.88 -2.57 22.10
CA ALA A 27 -11.11 -2.46 23.34
C ALA A 27 -11.46 -1.14 24.01
N ALA A 28 -12.11 -1.22 25.18
CA ALA A 28 -12.46 -0.09 26.02
C ALA A 28 -11.23 0.38 26.83
N GLY A 29 -10.83 1.63 26.65
CA GLY A 29 -9.91 2.34 27.52
C GLY A 29 -10.68 3.33 28.39
N GLY A 30 -10.75 3.08 29.70
CA GLY A 30 -11.28 4.02 30.69
C GLY A 30 -10.15 4.89 31.23
N GLY A 31 -10.24 6.20 31.04
CA GLY A 31 -9.43 7.22 31.73
C GLY A 31 -10.38 8.14 32.49
N GLY A 32 -10.28 8.14 33.82
CA GLY A 32 -11.03 9.03 34.70
C GLY A 32 -10.14 10.18 35.17
N ASP A 33 -10.68 11.38 35.06
CA ASP A 33 -10.19 12.67 35.57
C ASP A 33 -9.88 12.66 37.06
N VAL A 34 -8.87 13.45 37.44
CA VAL A 34 -8.73 13.98 38.81
C VAL A 34 -8.31 15.45 38.73
N GLU A 35 -9.24 16.34 39.02
CA GLU A 35 -8.99 17.75 39.32
C GLU A 35 -8.32 17.90 40.69
N MET A 36 -7.44 18.90 40.85
CA MET A 36 -7.24 19.62 42.11
C MET A 36 -6.59 20.99 41.85
N GLU A 37 -7.33 22.05 42.15
CA GLU A 37 -6.87 23.43 42.31
C GLU A 37 -6.04 23.62 43.59
N GLY A 38 -5.17 24.64 43.61
CA GLY A 38 -4.55 25.13 44.85
C GLY A 38 -3.58 26.27 44.61
N ALA A 39 -4.08 27.50 44.77
CA ALA A 39 -3.39 28.79 44.59
C ALA A 39 -2.27 29.09 45.60
N GLY A 40 -1.37 30.00 45.23
CA GLY A 40 -0.44 30.66 46.15
C GLY A 40 0.54 31.61 45.47
N ALA A 41 0.19 32.90 45.43
CA ALA A 41 1.05 34.00 44.99
C ALA A 41 2.13 34.35 46.03
N GLY A 42 3.28 34.86 45.57
CA GLY A 42 4.32 35.43 46.42
C GLY A 42 5.50 35.95 45.61
N GLU A 43 5.58 37.27 45.51
CA GLU A 43 6.57 38.06 44.79
C GLU A 43 7.76 38.43 45.70
N GLU A 44 8.88 38.78 45.08
CA GLU A 44 10.04 39.57 45.58
C GLU A 44 11.33 38.86 46.13
N THR A 45 12.43 39.38 45.56
CA THR A 45 13.88 39.08 45.60
C THR A 45 14.60 39.64 46.86
N PRO A 46 15.93 39.92 46.94
CA PRO A 46 17.18 39.35 46.36
C PRO A 46 18.29 39.11 47.43
N TYR A 47 19.29 38.24 47.20
CA TYR A 47 20.62 38.39 47.85
C TYR A 47 21.76 37.81 46.99
N GLU A 48 22.69 38.68 46.58
CA GLU A 48 24.00 38.36 46.01
C GLU A 48 25.02 37.93 47.10
N LYS A 49 25.86 36.92 46.83
CA LYS A 49 27.34 37.04 46.69
C LYS A 49 28.05 35.69 46.73
N GLY A 50 29.00 35.50 45.80
CA GLY A 50 30.24 34.77 46.07
C GLY A 50 30.56 33.65 45.06
N PRO A 51 31.74 33.67 44.40
CA PRO A 51 32.05 32.78 43.29
C PRO A 51 32.66 31.47 43.77
N VAL A 52 32.31 30.37 43.11
CA VAL A 52 33.09 29.13 43.13
C VAL A 52 33.21 28.66 41.70
N GLU A 53 34.42 28.83 41.18
CA GLU A 53 34.92 28.20 39.97
C GLU A 53 34.90 26.69 40.21
N ASP A 54 34.09 25.96 39.43
CA ASP A 54 34.40 24.57 39.12
C ASP A 54 34.27 24.39 37.62
N ALA A 55 35.42 24.11 37.03
CA ALA A 55 35.62 23.86 35.62
C ALA A 55 35.06 22.47 35.29
N GLU A 56 33.82 22.42 34.81
CA GLU A 56 33.34 21.29 34.02
C GLU A 56 33.33 21.66 32.55
N ALA A 57 34.21 20.98 31.81
CA ALA A 57 34.38 21.10 30.38
C ALA A 57 33.04 20.88 29.67
N SER A 58 32.49 21.96 29.12
CA SER A 58 31.39 21.90 28.15
C SER A 58 31.90 21.17 26.91
N VAL A 59 31.59 19.88 26.82
CA VAL A 59 31.60 19.13 25.56
C VAL A 59 30.53 19.79 24.70
N ILE A 60 30.97 20.68 23.80
CA ILE A 60 30.14 21.16 22.70
C ILE A 60 29.83 19.92 21.87
N GLN A 61 28.66 19.33 22.09
CA GLN A 61 28.07 18.44 21.12
C GLN A 61 27.78 19.32 19.90
N GLU A 62 28.58 19.17 18.84
CA GLU A 62 28.21 19.67 17.53
C GLU A 62 26.86 19.03 17.18
N GLU A 63 25.79 19.81 17.30
CA GLU A 63 24.53 19.48 16.66
C GLU A 63 24.85 19.23 15.17
N PRO A 64 24.39 18.12 14.57
CA PRO A 64 24.61 17.89 13.16
C PRO A 64 24.03 19.08 12.42
N ALA A 65 24.86 19.75 11.62
CA ALA A 65 24.49 20.93 10.86
C ALA A 65 23.09 20.73 10.27
N ALA A 66 22.12 21.47 10.78
CA ALA A 66 20.74 21.39 10.32
C ALA A 66 20.77 21.71 8.82
N GLU A 67 20.61 20.68 7.98
CA GLU A 67 20.54 20.84 6.55
C GLU A 67 19.44 21.87 6.28
N THR A 68 19.85 23.05 5.81
CA THR A 68 18.93 24.16 5.55
C THR A 68 17.98 23.70 4.46
N ARG A 69 16.76 23.31 4.85
CA ARG A 69 15.74 22.88 3.90
C ARG A 69 15.49 24.04 2.93
N PRO A 70 15.73 23.86 1.62
CA PRO A 70 15.51 24.93 0.65
C PRO A 70 14.04 25.35 0.70
N SER A 71 13.82 26.66 0.58
CA SER A 71 12.47 27.21 0.59
C SER A 71 11.68 26.77 -0.64
N PHE A 72 10.35 26.75 -0.57
CA PHE A 72 9.55 26.29 -1.71
C PHE A 72 9.76 27.16 -2.96
N ILE A 73 10.03 28.45 -2.78
CA ILE A 73 10.31 29.37 -3.89
C ILE A 73 11.63 29.04 -4.59
N GLU A 74 12.62 28.47 -3.91
CA GLU A 74 13.87 28.00 -4.54
C GLU A 74 13.61 26.84 -5.49
N TYR A 75 12.71 25.92 -5.15
CA TYR A 75 12.28 24.87 -6.07
C TYR A 75 11.64 25.46 -7.33
N LEU A 76 10.75 26.43 -7.17
CA LEU A 76 10.03 27.07 -8.29
C LEU A 76 10.91 27.99 -9.16
N ALA A 77 11.99 28.53 -8.60
CA ALA A 77 12.95 29.34 -9.35
C ALA A 77 13.94 28.49 -10.17
N SER A 78 13.98 27.18 -9.94
CA SER A 78 14.88 26.28 -10.69
C SER A 78 14.43 26.09 -12.14
N PRO A 79 15.35 25.77 -13.07
CA PRO A 79 15.01 25.53 -14.47
C PRO A 79 13.92 24.47 -14.64
N VAL A 80 13.04 24.68 -15.61
CA VAL A 80 12.00 23.72 -15.98
C VAL A 80 12.59 22.68 -16.92
N VAL A 81 12.33 21.40 -16.63
CA VAL A 81 12.70 20.26 -17.45
C VAL A 81 11.45 19.70 -18.11
N THR A 82 11.56 19.41 -19.40
CA THR A 82 10.52 18.75 -20.19
C THR A 82 10.70 17.23 -20.10
N LEU A 83 9.63 16.51 -19.81
CA LEU A 83 9.60 15.05 -19.76
C LEU A 83 8.73 14.54 -20.92
N LEU A 84 9.31 13.72 -21.80
CA LEU A 84 8.63 13.09 -22.92
C LEU A 84 8.26 11.65 -22.52
N VAL A 85 7.00 11.43 -22.13
CA VAL A 85 6.54 10.18 -21.50
C VAL A 85 5.74 9.33 -22.49
N GLY A 86 6.06 8.05 -22.57
CA GLY A 86 5.35 7.05 -23.37
C GLY A 86 5.94 6.84 -24.77
N GLN A 87 5.74 5.63 -25.33
CA GLN A 87 6.36 5.20 -26.58
C GLN A 87 5.50 5.54 -27.82
N GLU A 88 4.19 5.26 -27.76
CA GLU A 88 3.27 5.45 -28.91
C GLU A 88 2.58 6.82 -28.89
N ALA A 89 2.10 7.25 -27.73
CA ALA A 89 1.47 8.54 -27.50
C ALA A 89 2.34 9.38 -26.56
N GLN A 90 3.41 9.94 -27.12
CA GLN A 90 4.32 10.80 -26.35
C GLN A 90 3.53 11.97 -25.76
N THR A 91 3.50 12.01 -24.43
CA THR A 91 2.88 13.10 -23.69
C THR A 91 3.96 13.95 -23.06
N VAL A 92 3.80 15.26 -23.18
CA VAL A 92 4.75 16.24 -22.67
C VAL A 92 4.32 16.67 -21.27
N LEU A 93 5.16 16.39 -20.29
CA LEU A 93 5.04 16.89 -18.93
C LEU A 93 6.18 17.88 -18.64
N THR A 94 5.96 18.79 -17.69
CA THR A 94 7.00 19.73 -17.25
C THR A 94 7.10 19.75 -15.73
N ALA A 95 8.32 19.84 -15.23
CA ALA A 95 8.59 19.91 -13.80
C ALA A 95 9.83 20.75 -13.50
N HIS A 96 9.91 21.30 -12.29
CA HIS A 96 11.08 22.05 -11.85
C HIS A 96 12.24 21.10 -11.54
N GLN A 97 13.44 21.40 -12.05
CA GLN A 97 14.61 20.55 -11.90
C GLN A 97 14.90 20.23 -10.43
N ALA A 98 14.82 21.22 -9.55
CA ALA A 98 15.13 21.02 -8.13
C ALA A 98 14.16 20.08 -7.41
N LEU A 99 12.97 19.83 -7.97
CA LEU A 99 12.07 18.78 -7.49
C LEU A 99 12.43 17.41 -8.07
N LEU A 100 12.79 17.36 -9.35
CA LEU A 100 13.23 16.12 -10.01
C LEU A 100 14.49 15.55 -9.36
N THR A 101 15.45 16.39 -8.97
CA THR A 101 16.69 15.96 -8.31
C THR A 101 16.50 15.33 -6.93
N LYS A 102 15.27 15.34 -6.36
CA LYS A 102 14.96 14.51 -5.18
C LYS A 102 15.00 13.01 -5.48
N SER A 103 14.86 12.64 -6.76
CA SER A 103 15.07 11.28 -7.23
C SER A 103 16.54 11.12 -7.64
N PRO A 104 17.27 10.12 -7.09
CA PRO A 104 18.63 9.81 -7.51
C PRO A 104 18.75 9.52 -9.03
N TYR A 105 17.72 8.91 -9.62
CA TYR A 105 17.66 8.65 -11.05
C TYR A 105 17.63 9.95 -11.87
N PHE A 106 16.72 10.87 -11.52
CA PHE A 106 16.62 12.15 -12.23
C PHE A 106 17.78 13.10 -11.91
N GLU A 107 18.37 13.01 -10.71
CA GLU A 107 19.57 13.77 -10.37
C GLU A 107 20.71 13.46 -11.34
N GLN A 108 20.97 12.19 -11.62
CA GLN A 108 21.99 11.76 -12.60
C GLN A 108 21.68 12.27 -14.01
N LEU A 109 20.42 12.22 -14.44
CA LEU A 109 20.01 12.75 -15.74
C LEU A 109 20.18 14.26 -15.82
N CYS A 110 19.85 14.98 -14.75
CA CYS A 110 19.97 16.45 -14.71
C CYS A 110 21.43 16.92 -14.73
N GLN A 111 22.38 16.11 -14.27
CA GLN A 111 23.83 16.42 -14.34
C GLN A 111 24.35 16.46 -15.79
N SER A 112 23.64 15.84 -16.74
CA SER A 112 24.02 15.85 -18.15
C SER A 112 23.68 17.15 -18.88
N PHE A 113 22.88 18.04 -18.27
CA PHE A 113 22.46 19.29 -18.88
C PHE A 113 23.59 20.32 -18.91
N ILE A 114 23.69 21.06 -20.01
CA ILE A 114 24.64 22.15 -20.18
C ILE A 114 24.02 23.45 -19.62
N GLU A 115 24.83 24.27 -18.95
CA GLU A 115 24.41 25.58 -18.42
C GLU A 115 24.52 26.70 -19.47
N ASP A 116 24.03 26.46 -20.68
CA ASP A 116 24.07 27.39 -21.81
C ASP A 116 22.69 27.96 -22.18
N GLY A 117 21.65 27.60 -21.43
CA GLY A 117 20.26 27.98 -21.70
C GLY A 117 19.56 27.09 -22.73
N SER A 118 20.18 25.98 -23.16
CA SER A 118 19.53 24.98 -24.01
C SER A 118 18.30 24.36 -23.34
N PRO A 119 17.29 23.95 -24.13
CA PRO A 119 16.13 23.25 -23.60
C PRO A 119 16.53 21.96 -22.87
N ARG A 120 16.07 21.80 -21.62
CA ARG A 120 16.30 20.61 -20.80
C ARG A 120 15.17 19.62 -21.07
N SER A 121 15.51 18.44 -21.59
CA SER A 121 14.53 17.40 -21.95
C SER A 121 15.01 16.02 -21.52
N ILE A 122 14.09 15.19 -21.03
CA ILE A 122 14.32 13.79 -20.66
C ILE A 122 13.28 12.92 -21.37
N GLU A 123 13.75 11.88 -22.05
CA GLU A 123 12.90 10.90 -22.72
C GLU A 123 12.64 9.69 -21.82
N LEU A 124 11.37 9.33 -21.67
CA LEU A 124 10.87 8.26 -20.80
C LEU A 124 9.86 7.39 -21.59
N PRO A 125 10.31 6.68 -22.65
CA PRO A 125 9.40 5.98 -23.56
C PRO A 125 8.67 4.79 -22.91
N GLU A 126 9.28 4.16 -21.92
CA GLU A 126 8.71 2.99 -21.23
C GLU A 126 7.71 3.34 -20.12
N GLU A 127 7.62 4.63 -19.76
CA GLU A 127 6.88 5.04 -18.58
C GLU A 127 5.41 5.35 -18.89
N ASP A 128 4.53 4.98 -17.96
CA ASP A 128 3.10 5.27 -18.02
C ASP A 128 2.82 6.73 -17.63
N TYR A 129 2.05 7.43 -18.47
CA TYR A 129 1.70 8.84 -18.25
C TYR A 129 1.02 9.10 -16.90
N ASN A 130 0.08 8.24 -16.47
CA ASN A 130 -0.66 8.44 -15.22
C ASN A 130 0.23 8.18 -14.00
N ALA A 131 1.11 7.18 -14.08
CA ALA A 131 2.10 6.91 -13.06
C ALA A 131 3.08 8.07 -12.92
N MET A 132 3.57 8.62 -14.04
CA MET A 132 4.42 9.82 -14.05
C MET A 132 3.71 11.04 -13.46
N GLY A 133 2.42 11.25 -13.78
CA GLY A 133 1.62 12.31 -13.16
C GLY A 133 1.55 12.19 -11.64
N SER A 134 1.33 10.97 -11.13
CA SER A 134 1.29 10.69 -9.69
C SER A 134 2.66 10.84 -9.02
N PHE A 135 3.73 10.45 -9.71
CA PHE A 135 5.10 10.68 -9.25
C PHE A 135 5.41 12.17 -9.11
N LEU A 136 5.05 12.97 -10.12
CA LEU A 136 5.22 14.42 -10.05
C LEU A 136 4.39 15.01 -8.91
N GLU A 137 3.10 14.65 -8.77
CA GLU A 137 2.26 15.09 -7.65
C GLU A 137 2.93 14.81 -6.29
N PHE A 138 3.53 13.64 -6.13
CA PHE A 138 4.29 13.27 -4.94
C PHE A 138 5.52 14.15 -4.71
N LEU A 139 6.28 14.51 -5.75
CA LEU A 139 7.45 15.39 -5.58
C LEU A 139 7.09 16.77 -5.01
N TYR A 140 5.92 17.29 -5.40
CA TYR A 140 5.42 18.58 -4.93
C TYR A 140 4.76 18.50 -3.55
N THR A 141 3.97 17.46 -3.29
CA THR A 141 3.06 17.44 -2.14
C THR A 141 3.43 16.39 -1.07
N GLY A 142 4.29 15.43 -1.41
CA GLY A 142 4.57 14.25 -0.58
C GLY A 142 3.47 13.19 -0.62
N GLU A 143 2.47 13.34 -1.49
CA GLU A 143 1.30 12.48 -1.62
C GLU A 143 0.84 12.44 -3.08
N TYR A 144 -0.02 11.49 -3.45
CA TYR A 144 -0.67 11.49 -4.76
C TYR A 144 -2.14 11.06 -4.65
N PHE A 145 -2.98 11.39 -5.62
CA PHE A 145 -4.39 11.05 -5.57
C PHE A 145 -4.69 9.59 -5.97
N PRO A 146 -5.64 8.89 -5.31
CA PRO A 146 -6.35 9.27 -4.08
C PRO A 146 -5.48 9.14 -2.84
N ARG A 147 -5.66 10.04 -1.86
CA ARG A 147 -4.86 10.04 -0.64
C ARG A 147 -5.33 8.94 0.30
N LYS A 148 -4.43 8.44 1.15
CA LYS A 148 -4.79 7.47 2.18
C LYS A 148 -5.32 8.20 3.41
N VAL A 149 -6.49 7.79 3.91
CA VAL A 149 -7.05 8.37 5.13
C VAL A 149 -6.18 7.96 6.33
N PRO A 150 -5.65 8.90 7.13
CA PRO A 150 -4.79 8.58 8.27
C PRO A 150 -5.47 7.64 9.27
N GLY A 151 -4.73 6.63 9.73
CA GLY A 151 -5.23 5.64 10.70
C GLY A 151 -6.23 4.64 10.14
N GLN A 152 -6.60 4.73 8.86
CA GLN A 152 -7.57 3.84 8.22
C GLN A 152 -6.95 3.10 7.02
N ARG A 153 -7.57 1.99 6.66
CA ARG A 153 -7.25 1.22 5.44
C ARG A 153 -8.18 1.59 4.30
N VAL A 154 -8.37 2.90 4.09
CA VAL A 154 -9.33 3.47 3.14
C VAL A 154 -8.65 4.61 2.38
N LEU A 155 -8.96 4.72 1.10
CA LEU A 155 -8.53 5.84 0.25
C LEU A 155 -9.67 6.86 0.15
N GLU A 156 -9.30 8.11 -0.11
CA GLU A 156 -10.27 9.15 -0.45
C GLU A 156 -11.14 8.73 -1.64
N HIS A 157 -12.41 9.09 -1.58
CA HIS A 157 -13.38 8.73 -2.60
C HIS A 157 -13.06 9.44 -3.93
N ASP A 158 -12.79 8.65 -4.96
CA ASP A 158 -12.66 9.11 -6.33
C ASP A 158 -14.01 8.94 -7.05
N PRO A 159 -14.72 10.04 -7.40
CA PRO A 159 -16.02 9.95 -8.06
C PRO A 159 -15.96 9.35 -9.47
N THR A 160 -14.76 9.25 -10.05
CA THR A 160 -14.55 8.63 -11.36
C THR A 160 -14.29 7.12 -11.27
N ALA A 161 -14.06 6.61 -10.05
CA ALA A 161 -13.66 5.24 -9.78
C ALA A 161 -14.83 4.42 -9.21
N PRO A 162 -15.06 3.18 -9.70
CA PRO A 162 -16.02 2.28 -9.05
C PRO A 162 -15.57 1.89 -7.64
N GLY A 163 -16.52 1.61 -6.74
CA GLY A 163 -16.22 1.23 -5.36
C GLY A 163 -15.52 -0.14 -5.20
N ILE A 164 -15.67 -1.03 -6.19
CA ILE A 164 -15.00 -2.34 -6.26
C ILE A 164 -14.17 -2.38 -7.54
N ASP A 165 -12.91 -2.77 -7.41
CA ASP A 165 -11.98 -2.91 -8.54
C ASP A 165 -12.13 -4.28 -9.21
N ASP A 166 -12.91 -4.33 -10.29
CA ASP A 166 -13.22 -5.59 -10.97
C ASP A 166 -12.20 -5.96 -12.07
N ASN A 167 -11.61 -4.97 -12.73
CA ASN A 167 -10.61 -5.18 -13.78
C ASN A 167 -9.17 -5.14 -13.24
N GLY A 168 -8.96 -4.66 -12.02
CA GLY A 168 -7.64 -4.42 -11.45
C GLY A 168 -7.08 -3.03 -11.78
N ASP A 169 -7.88 -2.11 -12.31
CA ASP A 169 -7.40 -0.81 -12.78
C ASP A 169 -6.87 0.06 -11.62
N HIS A 170 -7.48 -0.04 -10.44
CA HIS A 170 -7.02 0.69 -9.25
C HIS A 170 -5.78 0.06 -8.64
N LEU A 171 -5.73 -1.28 -8.58
CA LEU A 171 -4.52 -2.00 -8.18
C LEU A 171 -3.36 -1.68 -9.12
N LEU A 172 -3.58 -1.75 -10.44
CA LEU A 172 -2.57 -1.49 -11.46
C LEU A 172 -2.07 -0.05 -11.43
N ARG A 173 -2.93 0.94 -11.14
CA ARG A 173 -2.49 2.33 -10.93
C ARG A 173 -1.41 2.40 -9.87
N HIS A 174 -1.65 1.83 -8.69
CA HIS A 174 -0.67 1.85 -7.59
C HIS A 174 0.53 0.93 -7.85
N ALA A 175 0.34 -0.19 -8.54
CA ALA A 175 1.44 -1.08 -8.92
C ALA A 175 2.42 -0.41 -9.89
N ARG A 176 1.93 0.35 -10.88
CA ARG A 176 2.77 1.16 -11.78
C ARG A 176 3.53 2.25 -11.03
N ILE A 177 2.88 2.91 -10.06
CA ILE A 177 3.56 3.91 -9.22
C ILE A 177 4.65 3.25 -8.37
N TYR A 178 4.39 2.05 -7.85
CA TYR A 178 5.36 1.28 -7.07
C TYR A 178 6.61 0.93 -7.90
N THR A 179 6.43 0.47 -9.14
CA THR A 179 7.55 0.08 -10.02
C THR A 179 8.40 1.27 -10.46
N ILE A 180 7.77 2.40 -10.82
CA ILE A 180 8.55 3.62 -11.13
C ILE A 180 9.23 4.19 -9.90
N ALA A 181 8.61 4.07 -8.71
CA ALA A 181 9.22 4.53 -7.47
C ALA A 181 10.49 3.73 -7.16
N ASP A 182 10.49 2.43 -7.40
CA ASP A 182 11.69 1.59 -7.31
C ASP A 182 12.75 2.01 -8.33
N LYS A 183 12.36 2.13 -9.62
CA LYS A 183 13.24 2.56 -10.72
C LYS A 183 13.89 3.92 -10.45
N PHE A 184 13.13 4.85 -9.88
CA PHE A 184 13.57 6.22 -9.62
C PHE A 184 14.22 6.40 -8.25
N GLY A 185 14.38 5.34 -7.45
CA GLY A 185 15.01 5.40 -6.12
C GLY A 185 14.18 6.17 -5.08
N MET A 186 12.86 6.15 -5.20
CA MET A 186 11.91 6.88 -4.37
C MET A 186 11.29 5.99 -3.28
N GLU A 187 12.05 5.70 -2.24
CA GLU A 187 11.65 4.75 -1.19
C GLU A 187 10.36 5.15 -0.46
N LEU A 188 10.14 6.44 -0.21
CA LEU A 188 8.92 6.94 0.43
C LEU A 188 7.68 6.76 -0.48
N LEU A 189 7.83 7.01 -1.77
CA LEU A 189 6.76 6.80 -2.74
C LEU A 189 6.45 5.31 -2.91
N LYS A 190 7.49 4.47 -2.94
CA LYS A 190 7.37 3.00 -3.01
C LYS A 190 6.56 2.46 -1.83
N LYS A 191 6.89 2.88 -0.60
CA LYS A 191 6.13 2.53 0.62
C LYS A 191 4.70 3.05 0.59
N LEU A 192 4.49 4.29 0.14
CA LEU A 192 3.17 4.89 0.02
C LEU A 192 2.30 4.08 -0.96
N ALA A 193 2.84 3.74 -2.13
CA ALA A 193 2.13 2.95 -3.13
C ALA A 193 1.76 1.55 -2.63
N SER A 194 2.71 0.83 -2.01
CA SER A 194 2.43 -0.46 -1.36
C SER A 194 1.32 -0.35 -0.31
N SER A 195 1.36 0.69 0.52
CA SER A 195 0.33 0.96 1.52
C SER A 195 -1.05 1.23 0.92
N LYS A 196 -1.14 1.90 -0.24
CA LYS A 196 -2.41 2.16 -0.93
C LYS A 196 -2.97 0.93 -1.62
N ILE A 197 -2.11 0.05 -2.17
CA ILE A 197 -2.53 -1.26 -2.72
C ILE A 197 -3.35 -2.04 -1.68
N HIS A 198 -2.91 -2.04 -0.42
CA HIS A 198 -3.61 -2.72 0.68
C HIS A 198 -4.96 -2.10 1.09
N CYS A 199 -5.34 -0.97 0.51
CA CYS A 199 -6.61 -0.29 0.75
C CYS A 199 -7.62 -0.54 -0.39
N ILE A 200 -7.21 -1.17 -1.49
CA ILE A 200 -8.10 -1.47 -2.62
C ILE A 200 -8.90 -2.72 -2.33
N ASN A 201 -10.21 -2.65 -2.58
CA ASN A 201 -11.10 -3.81 -2.59
C ASN A 201 -11.32 -4.25 -4.04
N SER A 202 -11.01 -5.49 -4.33
CA SER A 202 -10.85 -6.03 -5.69
C SER A 202 -11.53 -7.39 -5.84
N THR A 203 -11.90 -7.74 -7.07
CA THR A 203 -12.38 -9.09 -7.40
C THR A 203 -11.20 -10.02 -7.70
N ALA A 204 -11.48 -11.34 -7.76
CA ALA A 204 -10.46 -12.32 -8.14
C ALA A 204 -9.83 -12.00 -9.52
N ARG A 205 -10.63 -11.46 -10.44
CA ARG A 205 -10.18 -11.04 -11.77
C ARG A 205 -9.20 -9.86 -11.69
N GLY A 206 -9.52 -8.82 -10.92
CA GLY A 206 -8.62 -7.69 -10.70
C GLY A 206 -7.31 -8.09 -10.01
N GLU A 207 -7.37 -9.01 -9.05
CA GLU A 207 -6.19 -9.55 -8.37
C GLU A 207 -5.28 -10.37 -9.30
N LEU A 208 -5.84 -11.07 -10.28
CA LEU A 208 -5.04 -11.78 -11.31
C LEU A 208 -4.34 -10.79 -12.24
N ALA A 209 -5.02 -9.72 -12.64
CA ALA A 209 -4.42 -8.66 -13.46
C ALA A 209 -3.27 -7.97 -12.69
N TYR A 210 -3.49 -7.64 -11.42
CA TYR A 210 -2.47 -7.09 -10.53
C TYR A 210 -1.28 -8.05 -10.36
N ALA A 211 -1.53 -9.33 -10.07
CA ALA A 211 -0.49 -10.33 -9.92
C ALA A 211 0.34 -10.48 -11.19
N ARG A 212 -0.30 -10.54 -12.37
CA ARG A 212 0.40 -10.60 -13.65
C ARG A 212 1.36 -9.42 -13.82
N TYR A 213 0.90 -8.21 -13.52
CA TYR A 213 1.76 -7.03 -13.62
C TYR A 213 2.94 -7.08 -12.65
N VAL A 214 2.70 -7.39 -11.37
CA VAL A 214 3.76 -7.43 -10.34
C VAL A 214 4.83 -8.46 -10.69
N TYR A 215 4.44 -9.66 -11.10
CA TYR A 215 5.41 -10.71 -11.43
C TYR A 215 6.19 -10.43 -12.72
N ALA A 216 5.67 -9.59 -13.61
CA ALA A 216 6.36 -9.13 -14.81
C ALA A 216 7.31 -7.95 -14.56
N HIS A 217 7.02 -7.06 -13.60
CA HIS A 217 7.70 -5.75 -13.48
C HIS A 217 8.44 -5.52 -12.15
N THR A 218 8.48 -6.50 -11.25
CA THR A 218 9.21 -6.39 -9.96
C THR A 218 10.28 -7.47 -9.84
N ALA A 219 11.27 -7.25 -8.99
CA ALA A 219 12.32 -8.23 -8.73
C ALA A 219 11.75 -9.52 -8.09
N PRO A 220 12.34 -10.70 -8.36
CA PRO A 220 11.87 -11.98 -7.78
C PRO A 220 11.83 -12.03 -6.26
N ASP A 221 12.69 -11.27 -5.60
CA ASP A 221 12.84 -11.17 -4.15
C ASP A 221 12.05 -10.02 -3.52
N ASP A 222 11.26 -9.27 -4.31
CA ASP A 222 10.40 -8.20 -3.79
C ASP A 222 9.17 -8.78 -3.05
N ALA A 223 9.42 -9.21 -1.81
CA ALA A 223 8.43 -9.80 -0.93
C ALA A 223 7.36 -8.79 -0.49
N ALA A 224 7.60 -7.47 -0.58
CA ALA A 224 6.67 -6.45 -0.10
C ALA A 224 5.36 -6.46 -0.90
N VAL A 225 5.43 -6.74 -2.20
CA VAL A 225 4.25 -6.87 -3.08
C VAL A 225 3.92 -8.31 -3.45
N ARG A 226 4.92 -9.20 -3.57
CA ARG A 226 4.69 -10.61 -3.96
C ARG A 226 4.13 -11.48 -2.85
N ALA A 227 4.58 -11.31 -1.59
CA ALA A 227 4.11 -12.15 -0.49
C ALA A 227 2.62 -11.93 -0.14
N PRO A 228 2.08 -10.68 -0.18
CA PRO A 228 0.64 -10.45 -0.05
C PRO A 228 -0.17 -11.15 -1.14
N ILE A 229 0.28 -11.08 -2.40
CA ILE A 229 -0.38 -11.77 -3.54
C ILE A 229 -0.40 -13.28 -3.30
N ALA A 230 0.75 -13.88 -2.97
CA ALA A 230 0.83 -15.31 -2.70
C ALA A 230 -0.07 -15.73 -1.54
N SER A 231 -0.12 -14.92 -0.48
CA SER A 231 -0.99 -15.16 0.69
C SER A 231 -2.48 -15.06 0.35
N PHE A 232 -2.87 -14.08 -0.47
CA PHE A 232 -4.26 -13.92 -0.94
C PHE A 232 -4.74 -15.16 -1.67
N TRP A 233 -3.95 -15.68 -2.62
CA TRP A 233 -4.30 -16.84 -3.41
C TRP A 233 -4.18 -18.17 -2.67
N ALA A 234 -3.20 -18.31 -1.78
CA ALA A 234 -3.07 -19.50 -0.92
C ALA A 234 -4.32 -19.68 -0.03
N ALA A 235 -4.81 -18.59 0.56
CA ALA A 235 -6.00 -18.61 1.42
C ALA A 235 -7.29 -18.99 0.68
N ARG A 236 -7.37 -18.69 -0.64
CA ARG A 236 -8.56 -18.89 -1.48
C ARG A 236 -8.41 -20.03 -2.51
N SER A 237 -7.40 -20.87 -2.37
CA SER A 237 -7.03 -21.94 -3.31
C SER A 237 -8.16 -22.92 -3.67
N HIS A 238 -9.17 -23.08 -2.81
CA HIS A 238 -10.32 -23.96 -3.02
C HIS A 238 -11.47 -23.30 -3.82
N ALA A 239 -11.70 -21.99 -3.64
CA ALA A 239 -12.76 -21.24 -4.33
C ALA A 239 -12.35 -20.83 -5.76
N LEU A 240 -11.05 -20.61 -5.94
CA LEU A 240 -10.38 -20.25 -7.19
C LEU A 240 -10.73 -21.10 -8.41
N ARG A 241 -10.90 -22.42 -8.22
CA ARG A 241 -11.15 -23.38 -9.31
C ARG A 241 -12.50 -23.19 -10.00
N ALA A 242 -13.45 -22.50 -9.39
CA ALA A 242 -14.77 -22.30 -9.97
C ALA A 242 -14.88 -21.00 -10.79
N GLU A 243 -14.17 -19.94 -10.38
CA GLU A 243 -14.42 -18.58 -10.87
C GLU A 243 -13.37 -18.06 -11.87
N ALA A 244 -12.10 -18.46 -11.74
CA ALA A 244 -10.99 -17.89 -12.52
C ALA A 244 -9.90 -18.91 -12.87
N GLU A 245 -10.28 -20.17 -13.06
CA GLU A 245 -9.32 -21.28 -13.27
C GLU A 245 -8.44 -21.05 -14.51
N ASN A 246 -9.02 -20.58 -15.62
CA ASN A 246 -8.30 -20.39 -16.87
C ASN A 246 -7.25 -19.28 -16.77
N GLU A 247 -7.62 -18.15 -16.19
CA GLU A 247 -6.75 -16.99 -15.99
C GLU A 247 -5.64 -17.29 -14.98
N PHE A 248 -5.98 -17.98 -13.88
CA PHE A 248 -5.00 -18.44 -12.89
C PHE A 248 -3.99 -19.41 -13.53
N LYS A 249 -4.48 -20.36 -14.33
CA LYS A 249 -3.61 -21.30 -15.06
C LYS A 249 -2.71 -20.58 -16.04
N SER A 250 -3.23 -19.64 -16.84
CA SER A 250 -2.43 -18.82 -17.75
C SER A 250 -1.33 -18.08 -16.98
N LEU A 251 -1.67 -17.45 -15.85
CA LEU A 251 -0.70 -16.73 -15.03
C LEU A 251 0.41 -17.64 -14.50
N CYS A 252 0.08 -18.86 -14.04
CA CYS A 252 1.09 -19.82 -13.60
C CYS A 252 2.05 -20.26 -14.72
N LEU A 253 1.56 -20.30 -15.97
CA LEU A 253 2.39 -20.69 -17.13
C LEU A 253 3.26 -19.54 -17.64
N GLU A 254 2.75 -18.32 -17.62
CA GLU A 254 3.49 -17.11 -18.00
C GLU A 254 4.55 -16.73 -16.96
N HIS A 255 4.20 -16.85 -15.67
CA HIS A 255 5.07 -16.51 -14.56
C HIS A 255 5.16 -17.68 -13.56
N PRO A 256 6.01 -18.70 -13.82
CA PRO A 256 6.12 -19.89 -12.96
C PRO A 256 6.45 -19.59 -11.49
N GLN A 257 7.16 -18.49 -11.23
CA GLN A 257 7.46 -18.04 -9.86
C GLN A 257 6.17 -17.75 -9.06
N PHE A 258 5.11 -17.25 -9.70
CA PHE A 258 3.81 -17.03 -9.04
C PHE A 258 3.23 -18.34 -8.51
N GLY A 259 3.22 -19.39 -9.33
CA GLY A 259 2.75 -20.71 -8.91
C GLY A 259 3.61 -21.29 -7.77
N TYR A 260 4.93 -21.10 -7.84
CA TYR A 260 5.85 -21.52 -6.80
C TYR A 260 5.59 -20.80 -5.46
N ASP A 261 5.43 -19.48 -5.48
CA ASP A 261 5.20 -18.67 -4.28
C ASP A 261 3.87 -19.02 -3.62
N VAL A 262 2.80 -19.19 -4.42
CA VAL A 262 1.48 -19.63 -3.93
C VAL A 262 1.56 -21.04 -3.33
N LEU A 263 2.21 -21.99 -4.01
CA LEU A 263 2.34 -23.37 -3.51
C LEU A 263 3.15 -23.42 -2.22
N THR A 264 4.27 -22.71 -2.16
CA THR A 264 5.10 -22.60 -0.96
C THR A 264 4.28 -22.10 0.21
N ARG A 265 3.48 -21.04 -0.01
CA ARG A 265 2.62 -20.49 1.02
C ARG A 265 1.54 -21.46 1.50
N VAL A 266 0.92 -22.23 0.60
CA VAL A 266 -0.06 -23.28 0.95
C VAL A 266 0.59 -24.40 1.78
N LEU A 267 1.81 -24.82 1.41
CA LEU A 267 2.55 -25.85 2.13
C LEU A 267 2.95 -25.37 3.53
N ASP A 268 3.44 -24.13 3.66
CA ASP A 268 3.79 -23.52 4.94
C ASP A 268 2.58 -23.43 5.88
N ASP A 269 1.42 -23.01 5.36
CA ASP A 269 0.19 -22.94 6.14
C ASP A 269 -0.29 -24.33 6.58
N LYS A 270 -0.13 -25.35 5.73
CA LYS A 270 -0.44 -26.74 6.09
C LYS A 270 0.48 -27.24 7.21
N LEU A 271 1.80 -27.06 7.07
CA LEU A 271 2.78 -27.44 8.10
C LEU A 271 2.49 -26.74 9.44
N LYS A 272 2.12 -25.46 9.39
CA LYS A 272 1.74 -24.68 10.58
C LYS A 272 0.48 -25.23 11.25
N ARG A 273 -0.53 -25.63 10.48
CA ARG A 273 -1.77 -26.25 11.01
C ARG A 273 -1.50 -27.59 11.66
N GLU A 274 -0.75 -28.47 11.01
CA GLU A 274 -0.38 -29.78 11.57
C GLU A 274 0.44 -29.66 12.86
N ARG A 275 1.37 -28.70 12.92
CA ARG A 275 2.13 -28.42 14.14
C ARG A 275 1.22 -27.94 15.27
N ASN A 276 0.24 -27.09 14.97
CA ASN A 276 -0.69 -26.56 15.97
C ASN A 276 -1.63 -27.65 16.50
N GLU A 277 -2.11 -28.53 15.60
CA GLU A 277 -2.94 -29.68 15.97
C GLU A 277 -2.19 -30.67 16.89
N LYS A 278 -0.89 -30.86 16.67
CA LYS A 278 -0.03 -31.67 17.56
C LYS A 278 0.21 -31.02 18.93
N MET A 279 0.22 -29.69 19.02
CA MET A 279 0.42 -28.96 20.28
C MET A 279 -0.87 -28.83 21.10
N HIS A 280 -2.03 -28.80 20.44
CA HIS A 280 -3.34 -28.82 21.07
C HIS A 280 -4.14 -30.04 20.59
N PRO A 281 -3.74 -31.27 20.98
CA PRO A 281 -4.57 -32.43 20.73
C PRO A 281 -5.91 -32.18 21.42
N ALA A 282 -6.99 -32.15 20.64
CA ALA A 282 -8.33 -31.88 21.15
C ALA A 282 -8.55 -32.70 22.43
N THR A 283 -8.81 -32.02 23.53
CA THR A 283 -9.21 -32.63 24.80
C THR A 283 -10.61 -33.21 24.63
N THR A 284 -10.72 -34.32 23.90
CA THR A 284 -11.88 -35.22 23.94
C THR A 284 -11.61 -36.36 24.91
N SER A 285 -11.23 -36.00 26.13
CA SER A 285 -11.53 -36.82 27.30
C SER A 285 -12.96 -36.49 27.76
N SER A 286 -13.96 -37.09 27.13
CA SER A 286 -15.25 -37.28 27.81
C SER A 286 -15.66 -38.73 27.65
N GLY A 287 -15.51 -39.44 28.77
CA GLY A 287 -15.51 -40.88 28.84
C GLY A 287 -16.82 -41.51 28.40
N ARG A 288 -16.68 -42.73 27.87
CA ARG A 288 -17.73 -43.75 27.85
C ARG A 288 -18.44 -43.83 29.21
N LYS A 289 -19.58 -43.15 29.36
CA LYS A 289 -20.58 -43.52 30.36
C LYS A 289 -21.27 -44.78 29.84
N ARG A 290 -20.81 -45.95 30.30
CA ARG A 290 -21.60 -47.19 30.25
C ARG A 290 -22.97 -46.88 30.86
N SER A 291 -24.05 -47.04 30.11
CA SER A 291 -25.38 -47.08 30.70
C SER A 291 -25.45 -48.34 31.57
N ARG A 292 -25.67 -48.14 32.87
CA ARG A 292 -26.07 -49.22 33.76
C ARG A 292 -27.59 -49.35 33.61
N LEU A 293 -28.05 -50.48 33.08
CA LEU A 293 -29.43 -50.92 33.23
C LEU A 293 -29.72 -51.04 34.73
N SER A 294 -30.68 -50.27 35.25
CA SER A 294 -31.38 -50.63 36.49
C SER A 294 -32.67 -51.33 36.10
N GLN A 295 -32.72 -52.64 36.37
CA GLN A 295 -33.98 -53.37 36.45
C GLN A 295 -34.78 -52.83 37.64
N SER A 296 -36.03 -52.41 37.40
CA SER A 296 -37.02 -52.24 38.45
C SER A 296 -37.85 -53.52 38.55
N SER A 297 -37.66 -54.25 39.65
CA SER A 297 -38.61 -55.25 40.13
C SER A 297 -39.42 -54.63 41.27
N HIS A 298 -40.70 -55.04 41.30
CA HIS A 298 -41.79 -54.72 42.23
C HIS A 298 -42.62 -53.48 41.94
#